data_AF-A7GU49-F1
#
_entry.id   AF-A7GU49-F1
#
_cell.length_a   1.000
_cell.length_b   1.000
_cell.length_c   1.000
_cell.angle_alpha   90.00
_cell.angle_beta   90.00
_cell.angle_gamma   90.00
#
_symmetry.space_group_name_H-M   'P 1'
#
loop_
_entity.id
_entity.type
_entity.pdbx_description
1 polymer ?
#
loop_
_entity_poly.entity_id
_entity_poly.type
_entity_poly.pdbx_seq_one_letter_code
_entity_poly.pdbx_strand_id
1 'polypeptide(L)'
;MTKKLFTEKEIEILSKNRYVKSVSPKGITYTDEFKRIFIKENEKGKPPRIIFEECGFDVEIIGIQRVISSGNRWRTSYKKDGVFGLRDTRKENSGRKLERELTLEEKYARLEAERNLLKAENELLKKIKLMEGRMRKK
;
A
#
# COMPACT_ATOMS: atom_id res chain seq x y z
N MET A 1 -21.33 8.35 -3.68
CA MET A 1 -21.06 7.06 -2.99
C MET A 1 -22.20 6.11 -3.33
N THR A 2 -21.95 5.03 -4.05
CA THR A 2 -22.99 4.05 -4.37
C THR A 2 -23.41 3.30 -3.11
N LYS A 3 -24.72 3.21 -2.86
CA LYS A 3 -25.32 2.52 -1.71
C LYS A 3 -25.31 0.98 -1.84
N LYS A 4 -24.80 0.43 -2.96
CA LYS A 4 -24.76 -1.02 -3.21
C LYS A 4 -23.85 -1.70 -2.18
N LEU A 5 -24.40 -2.68 -1.47
CA LEU A 5 -23.66 -3.62 -0.64
C LEU A 5 -23.33 -4.86 -1.45
N PHE A 6 -22.19 -5.49 -1.16
CA PHE A 6 -21.84 -6.77 -1.74
C PHE A 6 -22.60 -7.89 -1.03
N THR A 7 -23.15 -8.80 -1.81
CA THR A 7 -23.71 -10.07 -1.35
C THR A 7 -22.59 -11.03 -0.95
N GLU A 8 -22.91 -12.06 -0.15
CA GLU A 8 -21.93 -13.06 0.28
C GLU A 8 -21.25 -13.76 -0.91
N LYS A 9 -22.00 -14.05 -1.97
CA LYS A 9 -21.47 -14.63 -3.21
C LYS A 9 -20.47 -13.70 -3.91
N GLU A 10 -20.79 -12.42 -4.04
CA GLU A 10 -19.88 -11.42 -4.62
C GLU A 10 -18.61 -11.26 -3.76
N ILE A 11 -18.76 -11.31 -2.43
CA ILE A 11 -17.62 -11.26 -1.49
C ILE A 11 -16.70 -12.46 -1.70
N GLU A 12 -17.24 -13.67 -1.85
CA GLU A 12 -16.47 -14.89 -2.07
C GLU A 12 -15.75 -14.90 -3.42
N ILE A 13 -16.39 -14.38 -4.48
CA ILE A 13 -15.75 -14.24 -5.79
C ILE A 13 -14.57 -13.26 -5.71
N LEU A 14 -14.78 -12.10 -5.09
CA LEU A 14 -13.76 -11.07 -4.98
C LEU A 14 -12.61 -11.46 -4.05
N SER A 15 -12.88 -12.23 -3.00
CA SER A 15 -11.85 -12.67 -2.04
C SER A 15 -10.86 -13.68 -2.64
N LYS A 16 -11.24 -14.39 -3.70
CA LYS A 16 -10.36 -15.33 -4.43
C LYS A 16 -9.27 -14.63 -5.25
N ASN A 17 -9.41 -13.34 -5.55
CA ASN A 17 -8.43 -12.61 -6.35
C ASN A 17 -7.18 -12.22 -5.51
N ARG A 18 -5.98 -12.57 -6.00
CA ARG A 18 -4.68 -12.25 -5.37
C ARG A 18 -4.48 -10.76 -5.05
N TYR A 19 -5.14 -9.86 -5.78
CA TYR A 19 -4.99 -8.42 -5.63
C TYR A 19 -5.90 -7.82 -4.56
N VAL A 20 -6.72 -8.66 -3.92
CA VAL A 20 -7.60 -8.30 -2.82
C VAL A 20 -6.99 -8.73 -1.50
N LYS A 21 -6.94 -7.79 -0.56
CA LYS A 21 -6.45 -8.04 0.81
C LYS A 21 -7.59 -8.42 1.74
N SER A 22 -8.73 -7.75 1.62
CA SER A 22 -9.96 -8.09 2.36
C SER A 22 -11.18 -7.50 1.66
N VAL A 23 -12.32 -8.16 1.81
CA VAL A 23 -13.61 -7.68 1.30
C VAL A 23 -14.59 -7.62 2.46
N SER A 24 -15.34 -6.53 2.51
CA SER A 24 -16.46 -6.33 3.42
C SER A 24 -17.71 -6.01 2.59
N PRO A 25 -18.92 -6.16 3.13
CA PRO A 25 -20.15 -5.80 2.42
C PRO A 25 -20.15 -4.36 1.89
N LYS A 26 -19.42 -3.46 2.56
CA LYS A 26 -19.35 -2.04 2.23
C LYS A 26 -18.20 -1.70 1.27
N GLY A 27 -17.14 -2.50 1.18
CA GLY A 27 -15.93 -2.09 0.47
C GLY A 27 -14.86 -3.16 0.34
N ILE A 28 -13.95 -2.93 -0.60
CA ILE A 28 -12.82 -3.79 -0.93
C ILE A 28 -11.53 -3.09 -0.48
N THR A 29 -10.67 -3.82 0.20
CA THR A 29 -9.30 -3.40 0.49
C THR A 29 -8.38 -4.09 -0.50
N TYR A 30 -7.73 -3.29 -1.33
CA TYR A 30 -6.78 -3.78 -2.32
C TYR A 30 -5.37 -3.88 -1.75
N THR A 31 -4.59 -4.80 -2.30
CA THR A 31 -3.17 -4.95 -2.00
C THR A 31 -2.37 -3.75 -2.47
N ASP A 32 -1.22 -3.51 -1.83
CA ASP A 32 -0.32 -2.42 -2.22
C ASP A 32 0.33 -2.70 -3.59
N GLU A 33 0.53 -3.97 -3.93
CA GLU A 33 0.99 -4.41 -5.26
C GLU A 33 0.05 -3.95 -6.37
N PHE A 34 -1.25 -4.20 -6.21
CA PHE A 34 -2.24 -3.82 -7.21
C PHE A 34 -2.29 -2.31 -7.43
N LYS A 35 -2.22 -1.52 -6.36
CA LYS A 35 -2.20 -0.06 -6.47
C LYS A 35 -0.98 0.43 -7.27
N ARG A 36 0.18 -0.21 -7.11
CA ARG A 36 1.40 0.11 -7.87
C ARG A 36 1.24 -0.23 -9.35
N ILE A 37 0.72 -1.42 -9.65
CA ILE A 37 0.40 -1.84 -11.03
C ILE A 37 -0.59 -0.84 -11.65
N PHE A 38 -1.63 -0.47 -10.91
CA PHE A 38 -2.64 0.47 -11.36
C PHE A 38 -2.04 1.82 -11.76
N ILE A 39 -1.19 2.41 -10.90
CA ILE A 39 -0.55 3.70 -11.22
C ILE A 39 0.33 3.57 -12.46
N LYS A 40 1.17 2.52 -12.53
CA LYS A 40 2.07 2.28 -13.67
C LYS A 40 1.30 2.15 -15.00
N GLU A 41 0.22 1.38 -15.02
CA GLU A 41 -0.59 1.18 -16.22
C GLU A 41 -1.44 2.42 -16.54
N ASN A 42 -1.89 3.16 -15.53
CA ASN A 42 -2.65 4.39 -15.73
C ASN A 42 -1.79 5.54 -16.27
N GLU A 43 -0.51 5.62 -15.87
CA GLU A 43 0.47 6.56 -16.45
C GLU A 43 0.73 6.29 -17.94
N LYS A 44 0.58 5.05 -18.39
CA LYS A 44 0.61 4.68 -19.82
C LYS A 44 -0.67 5.06 -20.58
N GLY A 45 -1.66 5.64 -19.91
CA GLY A 45 -2.94 6.05 -20.50
C GLY A 45 -4.03 4.98 -20.49
N LYS A 46 -3.80 3.81 -19.88
CA LYS A 46 -4.86 2.79 -19.77
C LYS A 46 -6.00 3.26 -18.86
N PRO A 47 -7.27 3.10 -19.27
CA PRO A 47 -8.40 3.49 -18.44
C PRO A 47 -8.56 2.54 -17.25
N PRO A 48 -9.05 3.03 -16.09
CA PRO A 48 -9.19 2.22 -14.88
C PRO A 48 -9.99 0.93 -15.05
N ARG A 49 -11.03 0.93 -15.90
CA ARG A 49 -11.84 -0.26 -16.20
C ARG A 49 -10.99 -1.42 -16.72
N ILE A 50 -10.19 -1.15 -17.75
CA ILE A 50 -9.35 -2.16 -18.42
C ILE A 50 -8.30 -2.72 -17.46
N ILE A 51 -7.67 -1.86 -16.66
CA ILE A 51 -6.66 -2.29 -15.68
C ILE A 51 -7.26 -3.27 -14.65
N PHE A 52 -8.49 -3.01 -14.21
CA PHE A 52 -9.19 -3.89 -13.29
C PHE A 52 -9.54 -5.23 -13.96
N GLU A 53 -10.07 -5.20 -15.19
CA GLU A 53 -10.39 -6.41 -15.96
C GLU A 53 -9.14 -7.27 -16.23
N GLU A 54 -8.02 -6.66 -16.66
CA GLU A 54 -6.72 -7.33 -16.87
C GLU A 54 -6.19 -7.97 -15.58
N CYS A 55 -6.51 -7.41 -14.41
CA CYS A 55 -6.13 -7.95 -13.11
C CYS A 55 -7.16 -8.96 -12.55
N GLY A 56 -8.10 -9.42 -13.37
CA GLY A 56 -9.09 -10.44 -13.02
C GLY A 56 -10.21 -9.93 -12.11
N PHE A 57 -10.51 -8.64 -12.14
CA PHE A 57 -11.67 -8.08 -11.46
C PHE A 57 -12.87 -7.99 -12.40
N ASP A 58 -14.02 -8.44 -11.89
CA ASP A 58 -15.30 -8.18 -12.53
C ASP A 58 -15.78 -6.75 -12.19
N VAL A 59 -15.72 -5.86 -13.18
CA VAL A 59 -16.10 -4.45 -13.03
C VAL A 59 -17.61 -4.28 -12.87
N GLU A 60 -18.43 -5.23 -13.32
CA GLU A 60 -19.88 -5.19 -13.13
C GLU A 60 -20.25 -5.48 -11.67
N ILE A 61 -19.58 -6.47 -11.06
CA ILE A 61 -19.74 -6.79 -9.64
C ILE A 61 -19.32 -5.59 -8.78
N ILE A 62 -18.12 -5.05 -9.03
CA ILE A 62 -17.54 -3.93 -8.26
C ILE A 62 -18.32 -2.63 -8.49
N GLY A 63 -18.73 -2.39 -9.72
CA GLY A 63 -19.35 -1.14 -10.17
C GLY A 63 -18.33 -0.09 -10.59
N ILE A 64 -18.55 0.47 -11.77
CA ILE A 64 -17.66 1.44 -12.42
C ILE A 64 -17.32 2.67 -11.55
N GLN A 65 -18.29 3.17 -10.79
CA GLN A 65 -18.09 4.32 -9.90
C GLN A 65 -17.06 4.04 -8.80
N ARG A 66 -17.01 2.81 -8.28
CA ARG A 66 -16.01 2.41 -7.27
C ARG A 66 -14.62 2.29 -7.90
N VAL A 67 -14.54 1.76 -9.12
CA VAL A 67 -13.29 1.68 -9.88
C VAL A 67 -12.69 3.07 -10.11
N ILE A 68 -13.49 4.00 -10.65
CA ILE A 68 -13.07 5.39 -10.88
C ILE A 68 -12.65 6.07 -9.57
N SER A 69 -13.48 5.96 -8.52
CA SER A 69 -13.20 6.60 -7.23
C SER A 69 -11.93 6.05 -6.57
N SER A 70 -11.68 4.75 -6.68
CA SER A 70 -10.47 4.11 -6.17
C SER A 70 -9.23 4.60 -6.92
N GLY A 71 -9.30 4.62 -8.25
CA GLY A 71 -8.24 5.15 -9.10
C GLY A 71 -7.92 6.61 -8.79
N ASN A 72 -8.93 7.47 -8.62
CA ASN A 72 -8.75 8.88 -8.22
C ASN A 72 -8.00 8.98 -6.89
N ARG A 73 -8.41 8.20 -5.89
CA ARG A 73 -7.77 8.20 -4.57
C ARG A 73 -6.30 7.81 -4.65
N TRP A 74 -5.97 6.75 -5.40
CA TRP A 74 -4.58 6.29 -5.53
C TRP A 74 -3.72 7.28 -6.30
N ARG A 75 -4.25 7.89 -7.37
CA ARG A 75 -3.54 8.94 -8.11
C ARG A 75 -3.22 10.14 -7.22
N THR A 76 -4.17 10.60 -6.42
CA THR A 76 -3.94 11.71 -5.49
C THR A 76 -2.89 11.34 -4.44
N SER A 77 -2.98 10.12 -3.87
CA SER A 77 -2.01 9.66 -2.88
C SER A 77 -0.60 9.54 -3.46
N TYR A 78 -0.49 9.02 -4.68
CA TYR A 78 0.78 8.88 -5.39
C TYR A 78 1.40 10.24 -5.75
N LYS A 79 0.59 11.21 -6.19
CA LYS A 79 1.08 12.57 -6.46
C LYS A 79 1.64 13.26 -5.21
N LYS A 80 1.12 12.92 -4.03
CA LYS A 80 1.54 13.54 -2.77
C LYS A 80 2.80 12.89 -2.19
N ASP A 81 2.78 11.57 -2.02
CA ASP A 81 3.77 10.82 -1.24
C ASP A 81 4.44 9.69 -2.07
N GLY A 82 4.28 9.70 -3.40
CA GLY A 82 4.84 8.69 -4.30
C GLY A 82 4.37 7.27 -3.98
N VAL A 83 5.28 6.31 -4.11
CA VAL A 83 5.00 4.88 -3.82
C VAL A 83 4.62 4.67 -2.34
N PHE A 84 5.16 5.48 -1.42
CA PHE A 84 4.82 5.41 0.00
C PHE A 84 3.35 5.74 0.25
N GLY A 85 2.79 6.70 -0.50
CA GLY A 85 1.36 7.05 -0.44
C GLY A 85 0.41 5.92 -0.84
N LEU A 86 0.90 4.86 -1.50
CA LEU A 86 0.08 3.71 -1.88
C LEU A 86 0.05 2.63 -0.81
N ARG A 87 0.99 2.64 0.14
CA ARG A 87 1.14 1.63 1.19
C ARG A 87 0.00 1.70 2.21
N ASP A 88 -0.46 0.56 2.68
CA ASP A 88 -1.47 0.51 3.76
C ASP A 88 -0.82 0.77 5.14
N THR A 89 -0.92 2.01 5.61
CA THR A 89 -0.31 2.48 6.87
C THR A 89 -1.10 2.14 8.13
N ARG A 90 -2.24 1.44 8.01
CA ARG A 90 -3.09 1.09 9.17
C ARG A 90 -2.40 0.16 10.17
N LYS A 91 -1.45 -0.66 9.73
CA LYS A 91 -0.67 -1.53 10.62
C LYS A 91 0.29 -0.73 11.49
N GLU A 92 0.96 0.25 10.89
CA GLU A 92 2.00 1.06 11.54
C GLU A 92 1.42 2.10 12.49
N ASN A 93 0.24 2.65 12.15
CA ASN A 93 -0.45 3.66 12.96
C ASN A 93 -1.53 3.08 13.88
N SER A 94 -1.38 1.83 14.31
CA SER A 94 -2.36 1.19 15.19
C SER A 94 -2.14 1.60 16.65
N GLY A 95 -3.24 1.94 17.34
CA GLY A 95 -3.23 2.24 18.78
C GLY A 95 -3.45 3.71 19.13
N ARG A 96 -3.89 3.95 20.37
CA ARG A 96 -4.01 5.29 20.96
C ARG A 96 -2.61 5.79 21.30
N LYS A 97 -2.30 7.05 20.96
CA LYS A 97 -1.06 7.68 21.42
C LYS A 97 -1.04 7.70 22.95
N LEU A 98 0.09 7.34 23.54
CA LEU A 98 0.28 7.42 24.98
C LEU A 98 0.26 8.92 25.39
N GLU A 99 -0.65 9.31 26.28
CA GLU A 99 -0.76 10.70 26.76
C GLU A 99 0.16 10.99 27.97
N ARG A 100 0.58 9.95 28.72
CA ARG A 100 1.52 10.11 29.84
C ARG A 100 2.97 10.29 29.35
N GLU A 101 3.78 10.95 30.17
CA GLU A 101 5.22 10.99 29.94
C GLU A 101 5.84 9.59 30.02
N LEU A 102 6.83 9.35 29.16
CA LEU A 102 7.63 8.13 29.17
C LEU A 102 8.58 8.15 30.35
N THR A 103 8.70 7.00 31.01
CA THR A 103 9.73 6.76 32.02
C THR A 103 11.12 6.80 31.38
N LEU A 104 12.17 6.97 32.20
CA LEU A 104 13.56 7.00 31.71
C LEU A 104 13.94 5.69 31.01
N GLU A 105 13.49 4.56 31.53
CA GLU A 105 13.75 3.24 30.95
C GLU A 105 13.07 3.08 29.58
N GLU A 106 11.81 3.51 29.45
CA GLU A 106 11.09 3.52 28.17
C GLU A 106 11.76 4.45 27.14
N LYS A 107 12.27 5.61 27.59
CA LYS A 107 13.05 6.52 26.74
C LYS A 107 14.35 5.88 26.27
N TYR A 108 15.07 5.20 27.17
CA TYR A 108 16.31 4.50 26.84
C TYR A 108 16.07 3.36 25.84
N ALA A 109 15.03 2.55 26.04
CA ALA A 109 14.66 1.48 25.13
C ALA A 109 14.33 2.00 23.71
N ARG A 110 13.63 3.14 23.60
CA ARG A 110 13.37 3.79 22.30
C ARG A 110 14.66 4.26 21.63
N LEU A 111 15.53 4.94 22.37
CA LEU A 111 16.82 5.41 21.85
C LEU A 111 17.69 4.24 21.40
N GLU A 112 17.67 3.13 22.14
CA GLU A 112 18.40 1.92 21.75
C GLU A 112 17.87 1.32 20.45
N ALA A 113 16.54 1.24 20.30
CA ALA A 113 15.91 0.77 19.06
C ALA A 113 16.26 1.68 17.87
N GLU A 114 16.22 3.00 18.04
CA GLU A 114 16.59 3.98 17.02
C GLU A 114 18.07 3.84 16.63
N ARG A 115 18.96 3.72 17.62
CA ARG A 115 20.39 3.49 17.41
C ARG A 115 20.66 2.19 16.64
N ASN A 116 19.90 1.13 16.94
CA ASN A 116 20.02 -0.15 16.23
C ASN A 116 19.54 -0.05 14.77
N LEU A 117 18.43 0.64 14.52
CA LEU A 117 17.93 0.89 13.18
C LEU A 117 18.96 1.68 12.34
N LEU A 118 19.48 2.78 12.89
CA LEU A 118 20.51 3.60 12.23
C LEU A 118 21.78 2.81 11.93
N LYS A 119 22.19 1.89 12.82
CA LYS A 119 23.34 1.01 12.54
C LYS A 119 23.07 0.10 11.35
N ALA A 120 21.88 -0.50 11.27
CA ALA A 120 21.50 -1.38 10.16
C ALA A 120 21.42 -0.62 8.82
N GLU A 121 20.84 0.58 8.81
CA GLU A 121 20.79 1.45 7.62
C GLU A 121 22.20 1.80 7.11
N ASN A 122 23.09 2.18 8.03
CA ASN A 122 24.49 2.47 7.68
C ASN A 122 25.22 1.25 7.11
N GLU A 123 24.96 0.05 7.64
CA GLU A 123 25.54 -1.18 7.10
C GLU A 123 25.05 -1.48 5.69
N LEU A 124 23.74 -1.28 5.44
CA LEU A 124 23.16 -1.43 4.11
C LEU A 124 23.75 -0.44 3.11
N LEU A 125 23.89 0.83 3.49
CA LEU A 125 24.51 1.86 2.67
C LEU A 125 25.97 1.53 2.34
N LYS A 126 26.74 1.00 3.30
CA LYS A 126 28.11 0.52 3.06
C LYS A 126 28.13 -0.62 2.03
N LYS A 127 27.22 -1.60 2.14
CA LYS A 127 27.10 -2.70 1.17
C LYS A 127 26.76 -2.21 -0.23
N ILE A 128 25.83 -1.26 -0.36
CA ILE A 128 25.46 -0.66 -1.66
C ILE A 128 26.68 0.03 -2.29
N LYS A 129 27.39 0.89 -1.54
CA LYS A 129 28.60 1.57 -2.04
C LYS A 129 29.67 0.58 -2.53
N LEU A 130 29.86 -0.53 -1.82
CA LEU A 130 30.79 -1.58 -2.24
C LEU A 130 30.35 -2.26 -3.55
N MET A 131 29.07 -2.54 -3.72
CA MET A 131 28.53 -3.12 -4.95
C MET A 131 28.66 -2.15 -6.14
N GLU A 132 28.30 -0.87 -5.96
CA GLU A 132 28.45 0.17 -6.98
C GLU A 132 29.92 0.34 -7.40
N GLY A 133 30.84 0.35 -6.44
CA GLY A 133 32.28 0.41 -6.72
C GLY A 133 32.81 -0.79 -7.49
N ARG A 134 32.24 -1.99 -7.28
CA ARG A 134 32.56 -3.20 -8.08
C ARG A 134 31.97 -3.13 -9.48
N MET A 135 30.76 -2.60 -9.64
CA MET A 135 30.12 -2.45 -10.95
C MET A 135 30.80 -1.39 -11.82
N ARG A 136 31.34 -0.31 -11.23
CA ARG A 136 32.11 0.73 -11.94
C ARG A 136 33.50 0.29 -12.42
N LYS A 137 34.03 -0.82 -11.90
CA LYS A 137 35.34 -1.38 -12.26
C LYS A 137 35.25 -2.48 -13.34
N LYS A 138 34.04 -2.79 -13.80
CA LYS A 138 33.76 -3.67 -14.94
C LYS A 138 33.39 -2.82 -16.14
#